data_AF-A0A523U3Q2-F1
#
_entry.id   AF-A0A523U3Q2-F1
#
_cell.length_a   1.000
_cell.length_b   1.000
_cell.length_c   1.000
_cell.angle_alpha   90.00
_cell.angle_beta   90.00
_cell.angle_gamma   90.00
#
_symmetry.space_group_name_H-M   'P 1'
#
loop_
_entity.id
_entity.type
_entity.pdbx_description
1 polymer ?
#
loop_
_entity_poly.entity_id
_entity_poly.type
_entity_poly.pdbx_seq_one_letter_code
_entity_poly.pdbx_strand_id
1 'polypeptide(L)'
;MSTSEETNIVMWKFVRGDTSVSDFEEWVYSESSLEELLGEDLYMKIISANNSDKSAIWDVRKLLREYLDKNSELLCKCVTLSDSTVLGMGSENADEAFETLVRRKERGMPFWWLLLYQCSKCQQWWLVGQEERHNDDFCLQRLKPDIADKIMHNNDWPDTFDKYETMLHWSHEAGHSVRFDDPMNSSLLYTVEDLARERPGIAISELAKLLNLDIPLATAIAKKVIRNEKVDIDFKA
;
A
#
# COMPACT_ATOMS: atom_id res chain seq x y z
N MET A 1 8.18 1.09 25.32
CA MET A 1 7.53 2.26 24.70
C MET A 1 6.93 3.06 25.85
N SER A 2 7.04 4.39 25.82
CA SER A 2 6.36 5.22 26.81
C SER A 2 4.86 5.28 26.49
N THR A 3 4.04 5.60 27.48
CA THR A 3 2.60 5.82 27.28
C THR A 3 2.33 6.89 26.20
N SER A 4 3.16 7.93 26.13
CA SER A 4 3.08 8.96 25.09
C SER A 4 3.34 8.44 23.67
N GLU A 5 4.24 7.46 23.52
CA GLU A 5 4.57 6.86 22.23
C GLU A 5 3.44 5.97 21.71
N GLU A 6 2.81 5.21 22.61
CA GLU A 6 1.64 4.38 22.29
C GLU A 6 0.45 5.25 21.86
N THR A 7 0.18 6.34 22.58
CA THR A 7 -0.86 7.33 22.23
C THR A 7 -0.59 7.97 20.86
N ASN A 8 0.65 8.35 20.59
CA ASN A 8 1.04 8.91 19.28
C ASN A 8 0.79 7.92 18.13
N ILE A 9 1.02 6.62 18.35
CA ILE A 9 0.76 5.59 17.33
C ILE A 9 -0.74 5.48 17.02
N VAL A 10 -1.61 5.53 18.03
CA VAL A 10 -3.06 5.49 17.81
C VAL A 10 -3.52 6.73 17.03
N MET A 11 -3.01 7.91 17.38
CA MET A 11 -3.30 9.14 16.63
C MET A 11 -2.79 9.07 15.19
N TRP A 12 -1.58 8.55 14.94
CA TRP A 12 -1.07 8.37 13.57
C TRP A 12 -1.97 7.45 12.74
N LYS A 13 -2.44 6.33 13.30
CA LYS A 13 -3.39 5.41 12.63
C LYS A 13 -4.68 6.12 12.23
N PHE A 14 -5.21 6.98 13.11
CA PHE A 14 -6.39 7.76 12.77
C PHE A 14 -6.12 8.83 11.69
N VAL A 15 -5.00 9.54 11.79
CA VAL A 15 -4.58 10.57 10.81
C VAL A 15 -4.47 10.00 9.39
N ARG A 16 -3.87 8.82 9.25
CA ARG A 16 -3.66 8.15 7.96
C ARG A 16 -4.84 7.26 7.52
N GLY A 17 -5.86 7.11 8.37
CA GLY A 17 -7.14 6.50 8.02
C GLY A 17 -7.28 5.00 8.25
N ASP A 18 -6.37 4.35 9.00
CA ASP A 18 -6.48 2.91 9.30
C ASP A 18 -7.41 2.62 10.48
N THR A 19 -7.75 3.65 11.26
CA THR A 19 -8.74 3.55 12.34
C THR A 19 -10.03 4.21 11.89
N SER A 20 -11.17 3.56 12.14
CA SER A 20 -12.48 4.15 11.86
C SER A 20 -12.75 5.35 12.80
N VAL A 21 -13.66 6.24 12.40
CA VAL A 21 -14.05 7.38 13.25
C VAL A 21 -14.64 6.91 14.57
N SER A 22 -15.47 5.86 14.54
CA SER A 22 -16.11 5.30 15.75
C SER A 22 -15.08 4.72 16.71
N ASP A 23 -14.11 3.94 16.20
CA ASP A 23 -13.09 3.33 17.06
C ASP A 23 -12.16 4.40 17.65
N PHE A 24 -11.86 5.45 16.89
CA PHE A 24 -11.07 6.58 17.38
C PHE A 24 -11.81 7.38 18.46
N GLU A 25 -13.10 7.64 18.27
CA GLU A 25 -13.93 8.32 19.26
C GLU A 25 -14.01 7.53 20.57
N GLU A 26 -14.27 6.21 20.50
CA GLU A 26 -14.28 5.35 21.68
C GLU A 26 -12.94 5.38 22.41
N TRP A 27 -11.84 5.32 21.66
CA TRP A 27 -10.50 5.42 22.23
C TRP A 27 -10.25 6.77 22.92
N VAL A 28 -10.61 7.90 22.29
CA VAL A 28 -10.47 9.24 22.87
C VAL A 28 -11.17 9.35 24.22
N TYR A 29 -12.38 8.79 24.35
CA TYR A 29 -13.11 8.80 25.62
C TYR A 29 -12.56 7.85 26.68
N SER A 30 -11.81 6.81 26.27
CA SER A 30 -11.20 5.85 27.18
C SER A 30 -9.83 6.31 27.73
N GLU A 31 -9.13 7.18 27.00
CA GLU A 31 -7.76 7.59 27.31
C GLU A 31 -7.74 8.84 28.21
N SER A 32 -7.73 8.63 29.52
CA SER A 32 -7.82 9.72 30.52
C SER A 32 -6.61 10.66 30.54
N SER A 33 -5.46 10.24 29.97
CA SER A 33 -4.25 11.07 29.88
C SER A 33 -4.21 11.96 28.63
N LEU A 34 -5.19 11.83 27.72
CA LEU A 34 -5.14 12.48 26.41
C LEU A 34 -5.24 14.01 26.48
N GLU A 35 -6.08 14.54 27.37
CA GLU A 35 -6.23 15.99 27.55
C GLU A 35 -4.93 16.64 28.03
N GLU A 36 -4.23 16.01 28.98
CA GLU A 36 -2.94 16.48 29.47
C GLU A 36 -1.88 16.48 28.36
N LEU A 37 -1.88 15.44 27.52
CA LEU A 37 -0.92 15.30 26.42
C LEU A 37 -1.16 16.32 25.29
N LEU A 38 -2.42 16.54 24.91
CA LEU A 38 -2.78 17.41 23.78
C LEU A 38 -2.92 18.88 24.17
N GLY A 39 -3.18 19.14 25.46
CA GLY A 39 -3.65 20.42 25.95
C GLY A 39 -5.15 20.63 25.69
N GLU A 40 -5.76 21.43 26.56
CA GLU A 40 -7.21 21.72 26.57
C GLU A 40 -7.73 22.14 25.19
N ASP A 41 -7.05 23.09 24.52
CA ASP A 41 -7.50 23.64 23.24
C ASP A 41 -7.63 22.60 22.12
N LEU A 42 -6.64 21.71 21.99
CA LEU A 42 -6.64 20.68 20.95
C LEU A 42 -7.59 19.54 21.31
N TYR A 43 -7.55 19.11 22.57
CA TYR A 43 -8.45 18.07 23.08
C TYR A 43 -9.93 18.47 22.88
N MET A 44 -10.31 19.70 23.25
CA MET A 44 -11.67 20.21 23.08
C MET A 44 -12.12 20.22 21.62
N LYS A 45 -11.23 20.58 20.68
CA LYS A 45 -11.54 20.53 19.24
C LYS A 45 -11.81 19.12 18.74
N ILE A 46 -11.09 18.13 19.27
CA ILE A 46 -11.25 16.71 18.89
C ILE A 46 -12.59 16.19 19.40
N ILE A 47 -12.89 16.35 20.70
CA ILE A 47 -14.11 15.79 21.29
C ILE A 47 -15.39 16.53 20.87
N SER A 48 -15.27 17.76 20.37
CA SER A 48 -16.41 18.56 19.90
C SER A 48 -16.68 18.40 18.39
N ALA A 49 -15.85 17.64 17.68
CA ALA A 49 -16.00 17.45 16.24
C ALA A 49 -17.28 16.67 15.92
N ASN A 50 -17.99 17.07 14.87
CA ASN A 50 -19.12 16.30 14.38
C ASN A 50 -18.62 15.10 13.56
N ASN A 51 -18.67 13.92 14.16
CA ASN A 51 -18.17 12.68 13.53
C ASN A 51 -18.95 12.22 12.29
N SER A 52 -20.14 12.78 12.06
CA SER A 52 -20.91 12.55 10.84
C SER A 52 -20.51 13.48 9.68
N ASP A 53 -19.71 14.52 9.95
CA ASP A 53 -19.25 15.48 8.94
C ASP A 53 -17.83 15.16 8.49
N LYS A 54 -17.69 14.80 7.20
CA LYS A 54 -16.40 14.48 6.58
C LYS A 54 -15.41 15.65 6.63
N SER A 55 -15.88 16.89 6.54
CA SER A 55 -15.02 18.08 6.63
C SER A 55 -14.48 18.23 8.04
N ALA A 56 -15.32 18.09 9.05
CA ALA A 56 -14.91 18.14 10.45
C ALA A 56 -13.86 17.05 10.77
N ILE A 57 -14.06 15.81 10.30
CA ILE A 57 -13.08 14.74 10.46
C ILE A 57 -11.75 15.03 9.76
N TRP A 58 -11.80 15.62 8.56
CA TRP A 58 -10.59 16.04 7.86
C TRP A 58 -9.83 17.11 8.64
N ASP A 59 -10.53 18.10 9.21
CA ASP A 59 -9.92 19.13 10.06
C ASP A 59 -9.29 18.54 11.33
N VAL A 60 -9.95 17.58 11.99
CA VAL A 60 -9.39 16.86 13.15
C VAL A 60 -8.10 16.13 12.77
N ARG A 61 -8.11 15.36 11.67
CA ARG A 61 -6.92 14.65 11.19
C ARG A 61 -5.77 15.61 10.87
N LYS A 62 -6.08 16.77 10.30
CA LYS A 62 -5.09 17.81 10.01
C LYS A 62 -4.47 18.36 11.30
N LEU A 63 -5.29 18.72 12.29
CA LEU A 63 -4.80 19.24 13.58
C LEU A 63 -3.92 18.20 14.30
N LEU A 64 -4.34 16.94 14.31
CA LEU A 64 -3.55 15.85 14.89
C LEU A 64 -2.23 15.66 14.17
N ARG A 65 -2.22 15.72 12.83
CA ARG A 65 -0.97 15.69 12.06
C ARG A 65 -0.03 16.82 12.44
N GLU A 66 -0.52 18.05 12.48
CA GLU A 66 0.29 19.22 12.87
C GLU A 66 0.85 19.11 14.29
N TYR A 67 0.10 18.51 15.21
CA TYR A 67 0.57 18.18 16.54
C TYR A 67 1.65 17.10 16.52
N LEU A 68 1.40 15.98 15.83
CA LEU A 68 2.32 14.85 15.77
C LEU A 68 3.64 15.21 15.08
N ASP A 69 3.61 15.99 14.01
CA ASP A 69 4.81 16.45 13.31
C ASP A 69 5.75 17.27 14.22
N LYS A 70 5.20 17.94 15.26
CA LYS A 70 5.97 18.74 16.22
C LYS A 70 6.39 17.98 17.47
N ASN A 71 5.58 17.01 17.90
CA ASN A 71 5.70 16.38 19.22
C ASN A 71 6.03 14.88 19.18
N SER A 72 6.01 14.25 18.01
CA SER A 72 6.36 12.83 17.87
C SER A 72 7.86 12.66 17.64
N GLU A 73 8.46 11.71 18.36
CA GLU A 73 9.85 11.29 18.13
C GLU A 73 9.99 10.40 16.88
N LEU A 74 8.88 9.99 16.27
CA LEU A 74 8.83 9.10 15.11
C LEU A 74 9.10 9.88 13.80
N LEU A 75 10.36 10.25 13.60
CA LEU A 75 10.82 11.05 12.45
C LEU A 75 11.10 10.19 11.20
N CYS A 76 10.12 9.44 10.72
CA CYS A 76 10.25 8.72 9.44
C CYS A 76 8.96 8.77 8.62
N LYS A 77 9.10 8.77 7.28
CA LYS A 77 7.94 8.77 6.37
C LYS A 77 6.97 7.60 6.65
N CYS A 78 7.49 6.47 7.12
CA CYS A 78 6.71 5.26 7.40
C CYS A 78 5.51 5.48 8.33
N VAL A 79 5.57 6.41 9.31
CA VAL A 79 4.40 6.63 10.20
C VAL A 79 3.25 7.34 9.51
N THR A 80 3.53 8.02 8.40
CA THR A 80 2.54 8.76 7.62
C THR A 80 1.83 7.91 6.57
N LEU A 81 2.42 6.76 6.19
CA LEU A 81 1.90 5.84 5.17
C LEU A 81 0.84 4.92 5.75
N SER A 82 -0.34 4.81 5.13
CA SER A 82 -1.44 3.89 5.51
C SER A 82 -1.02 2.41 5.58
N ASP A 83 -1.83 1.56 6.22
CA ASP A 83 -1.51 0.14 6.47
C ASP A 83 -1.36 -0.63 5.16
N SER A 84 -1.98 -0.13 4.11
CA SER A 84 -1.82 -0.53 2.72
C SER A 84 -1.64 0.73 1.89
N THR A 85 -0.56 0.82 1.11
CA THR A 85 -0.28 1.99 0.27
C THR A 85 0.46 1.58 -1.00
N VAL A 86 0.38 2.42 -2.03
CA VAL A 86 1.14 2.28 -3.27
C VAL A 86 2.03 3.52 -3.43
N LEU A 87 3.32 3.30 -3.70
CA LEU A 87 4.30 4.35 -3.94
C LEU A 87 4.89 4.18 -5.33
N GLY A 88 4.78 5.20 -6.18
CA GLY A 88 5.40 5.17 -7.50
C GLY A 88 6.93 5.15 -7.37
N MET A 89 7.58 4.20 -8.01
CA MET A 89 9.04 4.09 -8.06
C MET A 89 9.62 5.37 -8.67
N GLY A 90 10.67 5.91 -8.03
CA GLY A 90 11.28 7.18 -8.43
C GLY A 90 10.45 8.43 -8.09
N SER A 91 9.35 8.29 -7.35
CA SER A 91 8.64 9.45 -6.78
C SER A 91 9.29 9.90 -5.46
N GLU A 92 9.12 11.19 -5.13
CA GLU A 92 9.59 11.77 -3.85
C GLU A 92 9.04 11.00 -2.64
N ASN A 93 7.79 10.57 -2.68
CA ASN A 93 7.19 9.78 -1.59
C ASN A 93 7.87 8.40 -1.43
N ALA A 94 8.25 7.76 -2.54
CA ALA A 94 9.01 6.51 -2.48
C ALA A 94 10.41 6.78 -1.94
N ASP A 95 11.12 7.77 -2.47
CA ASP A 95 12.48 8.10 -2.04
C ASP A 95 12.54 8.37 -0.53
N GLU A 96 11.67 9.26 -0.01
CA GLU A 96 11.56 9.56 1.43
C GLU A 96 11.22 8.32 2.28
N ALA A 97 10.36 7.42 1.79
CA ALA A 97 10.04 6.18 2.50
C ALA A 97 11.25 5.25 2.57
N PHE A 98 11.92 5.04 1.44
CA PHE A 98 13.02 4.11 1.30
C PHE A 98 14.34 4.61 1.90
N GLU A 99 14.46 5.90 2.25
CA GLU A 99 15.56 6.41 3.09
C GLU A 99 15.72 5.63 4.41
N THR A 100 14.60 5.17 4.98
CA THR A 100 14.61 4.47 6.28
C THR A 100 14.25 3.00 6.19
N LEU A 101 13.62 2.55 5.10
CA LEU A 101 13.24 1.15 4.90
C LEU A 101 14.45 0.31 4.47
N VAL A 102 14.87 -0.60 5.34
CA VAL A 102 15.97 -1.52 5.08
C VAL A 102 15.41 -2.88 4.68
N ARG A 103 15.80 -3.38 3.50
CA ARG A 103 15.44 -4.71 3.03
C ARG A 103 16.05 -5.76 3.98
N ARG A 104 15.21 -6.67 4.48
CA ARG A 104 15.61 -7.74 5.40
C ARG A 104 15.63 -9.11 4.74
N LYS A 105 14.68 -9.38 3.84
CA LYS A 105 14.55 -10.67 3.18
C LYS A 105 13.84 -10.53 1.84
N GLU A 106 14.09 -11.46 0.93
CA GLU A 106 13.34 -11.66 -0.31
C GLU A 106 12.76 -13.08 -0.32
N ARG A 107 11.59 -13.27 -0.94
CA ARG A 107 11.00 -14.61 -1.06
C ARG A 107 11.70 -15.45 -2.12
N GLY A 108 12.17 -14.82 -3.19
CA GLY A 108 12.80 -15.47 -4.33
C GLY A 108 11.78 -16.08 -5.30
N MET A 109 12.28 -16.83 -6.29
CA MET A 109 11.44 -17.42 -7.34
C MET A 109 10.38 -18.39 -6.78
N PRO A 110 9.16 -18.42 -7.36
CA PRO A 110 8.68 -17.59 -8.49
C PRO A 110 8.25 -16.17 -8.08
N PHE A 111 8.18 -15.86 -6.80
CA PHE A 111 7.71 -14.59 -6.22
C PHE A 111 8.84 -13.55 -6.12
N TRP A 112 9.60 -13.36 -7.20
CA TRP A 112 10.78 -12.51 -7.23
C TRP A 112 10.48 -11.04 -6.87
N TRP A 113 9.21 -10.62 -6.99
CA TRP A 113 8.72 -9.28 -6.62
C TRP A 113 8.47 -9.10 -5.12
N LEU A 114 8.48 -10.17 -4.31
CA LEU A 114 8.03 -10.12 -2.91
C LEU A 114 9.19 -10.01 -1.91
N LEU A 115 9.15 -8.94 -1.13
CA LEU A 115 10.21 -8.53 -0.22
C LEU A 115 9.70 -8.20 1.17
N LEU A 116 10.57 -8.37 2.16
CA LEU A 116 10.37 -7.94 3.55
C LEU A 116 11.31 -6.78 3.86
N TYR A 117 10.74 -5.68 4.33
CA TYR A 117 11.47 -4.50 4.79
C TYR A 117 11.19 -4.22 6.26
N GLN A 118 12.14 -3.54 6.90
CA GLN A 118 11.97 -2.99 8.24
C GLN A 118 12.47 -1.54 8.27
N CYS A 119 11.66 -0.64 8.81
CA CYS A 119 12.11 0.74 9.04
C CYS A 119 13.19 0.77 10.11
N SER A 120 14.34 1.35 9.80
CA SER A 120 15.47 1.52 10.72
C SER A 120 15.19 2.53 11.85
N LYS A 121 14.17 3.38 11.71
CA LYS A 121 13.76 4.38 12.70
C LYS A 121 12.68 3.84 13.64
N CYS A 122 11.48 3.59 13.12
CA CYS A 122 10.33 3.17 13.93
C CYS A 122 10.18 1.65 14.10
N GLN A 123 11.12 0.85 13.57
CA GLN A 123 11.10 -0.62 13.60
C GLN A 123 9.91 -1.29 12.92
N GLN A 124 9.05 -0.53 12.24
CA GLN A 124 7.89 -1.05 11.52
C GLN A 124 8.32 -2.03 10.41
N TRP A 125 7.69 -3.20 10.40
CA TRP A 125 7.81 -4.20 9.33
C TRP A 125 6.85 -3.94 8.19
N TRP A 126 7.30 -4.19 6.97
CA TRP A 126 6.54 -4.00 5.73
C TRP A 126 6.74 -5.19 4.80
N LEU A 127 5.63 -5.74 4.33
CA LEU A 127 5.59 -6.59 3.14
C LEU A 127 5.57 -5.66 1.93
N VAL A 128 6.49 -5.87 0.98
CA VAL A 128 6.62 -5.00 -0.19
C VAL A 128 6.54 -5.87 -1.44
N GLY A 129 5.53 -5.63 -2.27
CA GLY A 129 5.46 -6.12 -3.64
C GLY A 129 6.04 -5.09 -4.61
N GLN A 130 6.95 -5.50 -5.49
CA GLN A 130 7.52 -4.66 -6.54
C GLN A 130 6.82 -4.91 -7.88
N GLU A 131 5.96 -3.99 -8.29
CA GLU A 131 5.29 -4.01 -9.59
C GLU A 131 6.11 -3.20 -10.60
N GLU A 132 7.21 -3.78 -11.08
CA GLU A 132 8.16 -3.15 -12.01
C GLU A 132 7.89 -3.45 -13.49
N ARG A 133 6.77 -4.12 -13.84
CA ARG A 133 6.51 -4.51 -15.24
C ARG A 133 5.50 -3.60 -15.92
N HIS A 134 4.67 -2.87 -15.18
CA HIS A 134 3.62 -2.05 -15.74
C HIS A 134 3.62 -0.61 -15.22
N ASN A 135 3.34 -0.39 -13.94
CA ASN A 135 3.13 0.93 -13.35
C ASN A 135 4.37 1.48 -12.64
N ASP A 136 5.44 0.67 -12.49
CA ASP A 136 6.61 1.01 -11.70
C ASP A 136 6.21 1.42 -10.28
N ASP A 137 5.61 0.48 -9.54
CA ASP A 137 5.03 0.73 -8.22
C ASP A 137 5.59 -0.18 -7.12
N PHE A 138 5.74 0.38 -5.92
CA PHE A 138 5.87 -0.38 -4.69
C PHE A 138 4.50 -0.50 -4.00
N CYS A 139 3.98 -1.72 -3.88
CA CYS A 139 2.82 -2.03 -3.06
C CYS A 139 3.27 -2.41 -1.65
N LEU A 140 2.94 -1.59 -0.64
CA LEU A 140 3.39 -1.77 0.74
C LEU A 140 2.22 -2.16 1.64
N GLN A 141 2.39 -3.24 2.40
CA GLN A 141 1.49 -3.65 3.47
C GLN A 141 2.22 -3.68 4.81
N ARG A 142 1.68 -3.00 5.82
CA ARG A 142 2.23 -2.97 7.17
C ARG A 142 2.07 -4.35 7.83
N LEU A 143 3.15 -4.88 8.39
CA LEU A 143 3.13 -6.16 9.10
C LEU A 143 3.23 -5.99 10.61
N LYS A 144 2.54 -6.86 11.34
CA LYS A 144 2.78 -7.02 12.77
C LYS A 144 4.10 -7.79 13.00
N PRO A 145 4.79 -7.55 14.14
CA PRO A 145 6.06 -8.23 14.43
C PRO A 145 5.97 -9.76 14.39
N ASP A 146 4.87 -10.36 14.86
CA ASP A 146 4.68 -11.81 14.86
C ASP A 146 4.61 -12.42 13.45
N ILE A 147 4.07 -11.67 12.48
CA ILE A 147 4.06 -12.08 11.07
C ILE A 147 5.47 -11.97 10.48
N ALA A 148 6.17 -10.87 10.76
CA ALA A 148 7.55 -10.71 10.29
C ALA A 148 8.48 -11.79 10.86
N ASP A 149 8.31 -12.17 12.13
CA ASP A 149 9.07 -13.23 12.76
C ASP A 149 8.84 -14.59 12.08
N LYS A 150 7.61 -14.90 11.67
CA LYS A 150 7.29 -16.10 10.89
C LYS A 150 7.99 -16.10 9.52
N ILE A 151 8.00 -14.97 8.83
CA ILE A 151 8.73 -14.83 7.55
C ILE A 151 10.23 -15.07 7.76
N MET A 152 10.82 -14.41 8.77
CA MET A 152 12.26 -14.47 9.02
C MET A 152 12.74 -15.89 9.34
N HIS A 153 12.04 -16.58 10.25
CA HIS A 153 12.51 -17.86 10.80
C HIS A 153 11.95 -19.09 10.09
N ASN A 154 10.70 -19.02 9.59
CA ASN A 154 10.01 -20.19 9.04
C ASN A 154 9.81 -20.09 7.53
N ASN A 155 10.15 -18.95 6.91
CA ASN A 155 9.82 -18.66 5.51
C ASN A 155 8.31 -18.78 5.22
N ASP A 156 7.50 -18.44 6.22
CA ASP A 156 6.04 -18.46 6.18
C ASP A 156 5.56 -17.05 5.80
N TRP A 157 5.17 -16.87 4.55
CA TRP A 157 4.81 -15.58 3.94
C TRP A 157 3.29 -15.40 3.89
N PRO A 158 2.77 -14.19 4.16
CA PRO A 158 1.39 -13.85 3.82
C PRO A 158 1.13 -14.00 2.33
N ASP A 159 -0.11 -14.33 1.97
CA ASP A 159 -0.55 -14.55 0.60
C ASP A 159 -0.92 -13.27 -0.16
N THR A 160 -0.89 -12.10 0.50
CA THR A 160 -1.34 -10.80 -0.05
C THR A 160 -0.80 -10.53 -1.45
N PHE A 161 0.48 -10.81 -1.69
CA PHE A 161 1.15 -10.56 -2.97
C PHE A 161 1.64 -11.85 -3.64
N ASP A 162 0.98 -12.99 -3.38
CA ASP A 162 1.30 -14.25 -4.07
C ASP A 162 0.95 -14.20 -5.56
N LYS A 163 -0.02 -13.38 -5.93
CA LYS A 163 -0.40 -13.13 -7.33
C LYS A 163 0.08 -11.77 -7.78
N TYR A 164 0.69 -11.72 -8.97
CA TYR A 164 1.09 -10.46 -9.58
C TYR A 164 -0.12 -9.55 -9.82
N GLU A 165 -1.27 -10.15 -10.17
CA GLU A 165 -2.55 -9.47 -10.35
C GLU A 165 -2.95 -8.60 -9.15
N THR A 166 -2.65 -9.02 -7.91
CA THR A 166 -3.01 -8.25 -6.72
C THR A 166 -2.33 -6.88 -6.71
N MET A 167 -1.07 -6.81 -7.15
CA MET A 167 -0.35 -5.52 -7.22
C MET A 167 -0.94 -4.61 -8.30
N LEU A 168 -1.34 -5.17 -9.46
CA LEU A 168 -2.01 -4.39 -10.51
C LEU A 168 -3.33 -3.79 -10.04
N HIS A 169 -4.12 -4.55 -9.26
CA HIS A 169 -5.35 -4.03 -8.64
C HIS A 169 -5.06 -2.90 -7.67
N TRP A 170 -4.06 -3.06 -6.79
CA TRP A 170 -3.67 -2.02 -5.83
C TRP A 170 -3.24 -0.73 -6.52
N SER A 171 -2.37 -0.83 -7.54
CA SER A 171 -1.96 0.31 -8.35
C SER A 171 -3.15 1.00 -9.03
N HIS A 172 -4.04 0.22 -9.64
CA HIS A 172 -5.25 0.76 -10.28
C HIS A 172 -6.16 1.47 -9.25
N GLU A 173 -6.41 0.87 -8.09
CA GLU A 173 -7.24 1.47 -7.02
C GLU A 173 -6.60 2.74 -6.44
N ALA A 174 -5.27 2.82 -6.39
CA ALA A 174 -4.53 4.03 -6.05
C ALA A 174 -4.58 5.11 -7.15
N GLY A 175 -5.16 4.80 -8.32
CA GLY A 175 -5.24 5.71 -9.46
C GLY A 175 -3.93 5.84 -10.22
N HIS A 176 -2.97 4.93 -10.00
CA HIS A 176 -1.72 4.90 -10.73
C HIS A 176 -1.95 4.28 -12.12
N SER A 177 -1.41 4.95 -13.14
CA SER A 177 -1.52 4.52 -14.52
C SER A 177 -0.33 5.01 -15.32
N VAL A 178 0.36 4.09 -15.99
CA VAL A 178 1.47 4.38 -16.89
C VAL A 178 1.09 4.04 -18.32
N ARG A 179 1.62 4.82 -19.26
CA ARG A 179 1.52 4.53 -20.70
C ARG A 179 2.89 4.19 -21.24
N PHE A 180 2.99 3.01 -21.85
CA PHE A 180 4.19 2.60 -22.56
C PHE A 180 4.31 3.38 -23.87
N ASP A 181 5.53 3.84 -24.18
CA ASP A 181 5.86 4.44 -25.48
C ASP A 181 5.76 3.41 -26.61
N ASP A 182 6.29 2.19 -26.37
CA ASP A 182 6.12 1.02 -27.25
C ASP A 182 5.55 -0.19 -26.47
N PRO A 183 4.21 -0.26 -26.29
CA PRO A 183 3.57 -1.36 -25.58
C PRO A 183 3.78 -2.73 -26.23
N MET A 184 4.08 -2.76 -27.52
CA MET A 184 4.22 -4.02 -28.27
C MET A 184 5.60 -4.65 -28.07
N ASN A 185 6.58 -3.93 -27.53
CA ASN A 185 7.93 -4.42 -27.24
C ASN A 185 8.36 -4.12 -25.80
N SER A 186 7.42 -4.28 -24.86
CA SER A 186 7.67 -4.03 -23.44
C SER A 186 7.39 -5.25 -22.56
N SER A 187 7.65 -5.08 -21.26
CA SER A 187 7.34 -6.03 -20.19
C SER A 187 5.87 -6.39 -20.08
N LEU A 188 4.96 -5.59 -20.67
CA LEU A 188 3.53 -5.88 -20.76
C LEU A 188 3.23 -7.26 -21.35
N LEU A 189 4.04 -7.72 -22.32
CA LEU A 189 3.85 -9.03 -22.92
C LEU A 189 4.00 -10.15 -21.87
N TYR A 190 5.01 -10.04 -21.00
CA TYR A 190 5.24 -11.01 -19.92
C TYR A 190 4.14 -10.93 -18.87
N THR A 191 3.65 -9.73 -18.55
CA THR A 191 2.53 -9.56 -17.61
C THR A 191 1.24 -10.20 -18.16
N VAL A 192 0.91 -9.99 -19.44
CA VAL A 192 -0.26 -10.64 -20.06
C VAL A 192 -0.10 -12.17 -20.09
N GLU A 193 1.09 -12.66 -20.40
CA GLU A 193 1.41 -14.09 -20.39
C GLU A 193 1.21 -14.71 -19.00
N ASP A 194 1.77 -14.10 -17.96
CA ASP A 194 1.66 -14.60 -16.58
C ASP A 194 0.20 -14.56 -16.09
N LEU A 195 -0.54 -13.47 -16.37
CA LEU A 195 -1.96 -13.40 -16.04
C LEU A 195 -2.78 -14.49 -16.73
N ALA A 196 -2.52 -14.76 -18.02
CA ALA A 196 -3.22 -15.80 -18.76
C ALA A 196 -2.84 -17.23 -18.30
N ARG A 197 -1.62 -17.42 -17.76
CA ARG A 197 -1.23 -18.70 -17.12
C ARG A 197 -1.90 -18.89 -15.77
N GLU A 198 -1.98 -17.84 -14.97
CA GLU A 198 -2.66 -17.86 -13.66
C GLU A 198 -4.18 -18.02 -13.81
N ARG A 199 -4.76 -17.45 -14.88
CA ARG A 199 -6.19 -17.48 -15.18
C ARG A 199 -6.44 -17.87 -16.65
N PRO A 200 -6.34 -19.17 -16.99
CA PRO A 200 -6.64 -19.63 -18.35
C PRO A 200 -8.05 -19.22 -18.77
N GLY A 201 -8.16 -18.56 -19.93
CA GLY A 201 -9.43 -18.04 -20.43
C GLY A 201 -9.82 -16.68 -19.85
N ILE A 202 -8.90 -15.94 -19.23
CA ILE A 202 -9.14 -14.54 -18.80
C ILE A 202 -9.68 -13.72 -19.98
N ALA A 203 -10.72 -12.92 -19.70
CA ALA A 203 -11.37 -12.12 -20.73
C ALA A 203 -10.51 -10.90 -21.12
N ILE A 204 -10.57 -10.52 -22.39
CA ILE A 204 -9.80 -9.39 -22.91
C ILE A 204 -10.20 -8.06 -22.26
N SER A 205 -11.46 -7.93 -21.86
CA SER A 205 -11.96 -6.76 -21.10
C SER A 205 -11.33 -6.67 -19.71
N GLU A 206 -11.08 -7.81 -19.06
CA GLU A 206 -10.44 -7.85 -17.75
C GLU A 206 -8.95 -7.54 -17.86
N LEU A 207 -8.25 -8.08 -18.86
CA LEU A 207 -6.86 -7.70 -19.15
C LEU A 207 -6.72 -6.20 -19.43
N ALA A 208 -7.62 -5.65 -20.25
CA ALA A 208 -7.64 -4.22 -20.55
C ALA A 208 -7.82 -3.37 -19.28
N LYS A 209 -8.75 -3.77 -18.40
CA LYS A 209 -8.99 -3.10 -17.13
C LYS A 209 -7.78 -3.18 -16.19
N LEU A 210 -7.22 -4.38 -15.98
CA LEU A 210 -6.08 -4.62 -15.10
C LEU A 210 -4.83 -3.83 -15.50
N LEU A 211 -4.61 -3.70 -16.80
CA LEU A 211 -3.41 -3.08 -17.37
C LEU A 211 -3.66 -1.63 -17.82
N ASN A 212 -4.78 -1.02 -17.44
CA ASN A 212 -5.14 0.34 -17.84
C ASN A 212 -5.03 0.58 -19.37
N LEU A 213 -5.37 -0.42 -20.18
CA LEU A 213 -5.31 -0.38 -21.64
C LEU A 213 -6.70 -0.19 -22.24
N ASP A 214 -6.76 0.38 -23.43
CA ASP A 214 -7.95 0.22 -24.25
C ASP A 214 -8.06 -1.22 -24.80
N ILE A 215 -9.28 -1.65 -25.10
CA ILE A 215 -9.57 -3.01 -25.60
C ILE A 215 -8.79 -3.31 -26.91
N PRO A 216 -8.71 -2.40 -27.90
CA PRO A 216 -7.91 -2.64 -29.11
C PRO A 216 -6.43 -2.94 -28.83
N LEU A 217 -5.78 -2.19 -27.95
CA LEU A 217 -4.38 -2.38 -27.58
C LEU A 217 -4.17 -3.67 -26.80
N ALA A 218 -5.01 -3.91 -25.78
CA ALA A 218 -4.99 -5.18 -25.04
C ALA A 218 -5.14 -6.38 -25.99
N THR A 219 -6.06 -6.28 -26.97
CA THR A 219 -6.27 -7.31 -28.00
C THR A 219 -5.03 -7.54 -28.85
N ALA A 220 -4.34 -6.48 -29.27
CA ALA A 220 -3.13 -6.58 -30.08
C ALA A 220 -1.99 -7.27 -29.30
N ILE A 221 -1.80 -6.90 -28.04
CA ILE A 221 -0.81 -7.51 -27.13
C ILE A 221 -1.14 -8.98 -26.89
N ALA A 222 -2.39 -9.29 -26.50
CA ALA A 222 -2.84 -10.67 -26.27
C ALA A 222 -2.65 -11.58 -27.49
N LYS A 223 -2.96 -11.08 -28.71
CA LYS A 223 -2.70 -11.81 -29.96
C LYS A 223 -1.21 -12.02 -30.24
N LYS A 224 -0.32 -11.14 -29.77
CA LYS A 224 1.14 -11.36 -29.87
C LYS A 224 1.58 -12.44 -28.87
N VAL A 225 1.08 -12.40 -27.64
CA VAL A 225 1.39 -13.40 -26.61
C VAL A 225 0.96 -14.80 -27.04
N ILE A 226 -0.29 -15.01 -27.47
CA ILE A 226 -0.80 -16.34 -27.89
C ILE A 226 -0.03 -16.94 -29.08
N ARG A 227 0.53 -16.10 -29.96
CA ARG A 227 1.34 -16.59 -31.09
C ARG A 227 2.68 -17.16 -30.64
N ASN A 228 3.23 -16.64 -29.54
CA ASN A 228 4.54 -17.00 -29.04
C ASN A 228 4.45 -18.04 -27.92
N GLU A 229 3.34 -18.05 -27.18
CA GLU A 229 3.17 -18.78 -25.93
C GLU A 229 1.93 -19.69 -25.95
N LYS A 230 1.95 -20.73 -25.12
CA LYS A 230 0.80 -21.65 -24.94
C LYS A 230 -0.11 -21.16 -23.82
N VAL A 231 -0.78 -20.02 -24.03
CA VAL A 231 -1.75 -19.45 -23.08
C VAL A 231 -3.14 -19.30 -23.71
N ASP A 232 -4.18 -19.26 -22.88
CA ASP A 232 -5.57 -19.15 -23.30
C ASP A 232 -6.17 -17.82 -22.81
N ILE A 233 -6.78 -17.06 -23.72
CA ILE A 233 -7.37 -15.74 -23.46
C ILE A 233 -8.69 -15.67 -24.23
N ASP A 234 -9.77 -15.26 -23.56
CA ASP A 234 -11.08 -15.09 -24.18
C ASP A 234 -11.20 -13.71 -24.83
N PHE A 235 -11.44 -13.69 -26.14
CA PHE A 235 -11.65 -12.47 -26.92
C PHE A 235 -13.14 -12.10 -27.09
N LYS A 236 -14.05 -12.87 -26.51
CA LYS A 236 -15.47 -12.51 -26.48
C LYS A 236 -15.67 -11.38 -25.47
N ALA A 237 -16.17 -10.26 -25.97
CA ALA A 237 -16.54 -9.10 -25.16
C ALA A 237 -17.92 -9.30 -24.53
#